data_AF-A0A352WJJ7-F1
#
_entry.id   AF-A0A352WJJ7-F1
#
_cell.length_a   1.000
_cell.length_b   1.000
_cell.length_c   1.000
_cell.angle_alpha   90.00
_cell.angle_beta   90.00
_cell.angle_gamma   90.00
#
_symmetry.space_group_name_H-M   'P 1'
#
loop_
_entity.id
_entity.type
_entity.pdbx_description
1 polymer ?
#
loop_
_entity_poly.entity_id
_entity_poly.type
_entity_poly.pdbx_seq_one_letter_code
_entity_poly.pdbx_strand_id
1 'polypeptide(L)'
;MGTLVGAFFVFMGCKMMINLLRDPDNNVASVIVASGFFIMMGLVLWGAVVGSALYLKKKRALFITLFMTDEATKIYSDREGAAYELWLLVKKFTQTEPMWSKYKPVYNGYWLQKYADKLEKYR
;
A
#
# COMPACT_ATOMS: atom_id res chain seq x y z
N MET A 1 -6.98 -7.62 -0.10
CA MET A 1 -7.55 -7.95 -1.43
C MET A 1 -6.47 -8.24 -2.47
N GLY A 2 -5.50 -7.35 -2.73
CA GLY A 2 -4.49 -7.55 -3.80
C GLY A 2 -3.64 -8.83 -3.73
N THR A 3 -3.25 -9.29 -2.54
CA THR A 3 -2.50 -10.56 -2.36
C THR A 3 -3.32 -11.81 -2.67
N LEU A 4 -4.57 -11.85 -2.21
CA LEU A 4 -5.51 -12.95 -2.48
C LEU A 4 -5.87 -13.02 -3.97
N VAL A 5 -6.08 -11.87 -4.59
CA VAL A 5 -6.32 -11.78 -6.04
C VAL A 5 -5.09 -12.27 -6.80
N GLY A 6 -3.87 -11.81 -6.46
CA GLY A 6 -2.65 -12.31 -7.08
C GLY A 6 -2.45 -13.82 -6.92
N ALA A 7 -2.74 -14.38 -5.73
CA ALA A 7 -2.68 -15.82 -5.49
C ALA A 7 -3.70 -16.60 -6.34
N PHE A 8 -4.90 -16.06 -6.53
CA PHE A 8 -5.92 -16.62 -7.42
C PHE A 8 -5.45 -16.67 -8.89
N PHE A 9 -4.84 -15.59 -9.38
CA PHE A 9 -4.29 -15.53 -10.74
C PHE A 9 -3.20 -16.58 -10.97
N VAL A 10 -2.27 -16.74 -10.02
CA VAL A 10 -1.23 -17.78 -10.08
C VAL A 10 -1.87 -19.18 -10.06
N PHE A 11 -2.83 -19.42 -9.17
CA PHE A 11 -3.52 -20.72 -9.05
C PHE A 11 -4.24 -21.10 -10.35
N MET A 12 -4.96 -20.16 -10.98
CA MET A 12 -5.64 -20.39 -12.26
C MET A 12 -4.65 -20.72 -13.38
N GLY A 13 -3.53 -19.99 -13.46
CA GLY A 13 -2.47 -20.28 -14.44
C GLY A 13 -1.83 -21.66 -14.24
N CYS A 14 -1.53 -22.04 -13.00
CA CYS A 14 -1.02 -23.39 -12.69
C CYS A 14 -2.03 -24.48 -13.02
N LYS A 15 -3.33 -24.28 -12.72
CA LYS A 15 -4.40 -25.24 -13.03
C LYS A 15 -4.56 -25.46 -14.54
N MET A 16 -4.49 -24.40 -15.34
CA MET A 16 -4.53 -24.52 -16.81
C MET A 16 -3.32 -25.28 -17.36
N MET A 17 -2.14 -25.07 -16.79
CA MET A 17 -0.93 -25.80 -17.17
C MET A 17 -0.96 -27.28 -16.76
N ILE A 18 -1.54 -27.62 -15.60
CA ILE A 18 -1.73 -29.02 -15.18
C ILE A 18 -2.73 -29.74 -16.10
N ASN A 19 -3.83 -29.09 -16.48
CA ASN A 19 -4.80 -29.67 -17.39
C ASN A 19 -4.21 -29.93 -18.79
N LEU A 20 -3.35 -29.02 -19.28
CA LEU A 20 -2.61 -29.19 -20.52
C LEU A 20 -1.70 -30.43 -20.52
N LEU A 21 -1.01 -30.68 -19.39
CA LEU A 21 -0.14 -31.85 -19.23
C LEU A 21 -0.94 -33.17 -19.16
N ARG A 22 -2.22 -33.10 -18.83
CA ARG A 22 -3.09 -34.27 -18.63
C ARG A 22 -3.80 -34.69 -19.92
N ASP A 23 -4.28 -33.74 -20.71
CA ASP A 23 -4.95 -33.98 -22.01
C ASP A 23 -4.47 -32.95 -23.05
N PRO A 24 -3.42 -33.26 -23.84
CA PRO A 24 -2.87 -32.35 -24.83
C PRO A 24 -3.69 -32.38 -26.13
N ASP A 25 -4.85 -31.73 -26.13
CA ASP A 25 -5.60 -31.46 -27.36
C ASP A 25 -4.94 -30.33 -28.19
N ASN A 26 -5.33 -30.22 -29.46
CA ASN A 26 -4.72 -29.44 -30.56
C ASN A 26 -4.59 -27.89 -30.38
N ASN A 27 -4.55 -27.37 -29.16
CA ASN A 27 -4.37 -25.93 -28.90
C ASN A 27 -3.31 -25.63 -27.82
N VAL A 28 -2.30 -26.49 -27.71
CA VAL A 28 -1.26 -26.45 -26.68
C VAL A 28 -0.59 -25.07 -26.53
N ALA A 29 -0.25 -24.43 -27.65
CA ALA A 29 0.39 -23.11 -27.65
C ALA A 29 -0.48 -22.03 -26.99
N SER A 30 -1.80 -22.04 -27.25
CA SER A 30 -2.72 -21.04 -26.68
C SER A 30 -2.86 -21.18 -25.16
N VAL A 31 -2.86 -22.42 -24.65
CA VAL A 31 -2.97 -22.71 -23.21
C VAL A 31 -1.68 -22.35 -22.47
N ILE A 32 -0.51 -22.59 -23.07
CA ILE A 32 0.78 -22.16 -22.51
C ILE A 32 0.82 -20.64 -22.39
N VAL A 33 0.44 -19.92 -23.45
CA VAL A 33 0.42 -18.45 -23.46
C VAL A 33 -0.56 -17.89 -22.42
N ALA A 34 -1.77 -18.44 -22.36
CA ALA A 34 -2.77 -18.03 -21.36
C ALA A 34 -2.28 -18.29 -19.93
N SER A 35 -1.77 -19.49 -19.65
CA SER A 35 -1.25 -19.87 -18.33
C SER A 35 -0.09 -18.97 -17.89
N GLY A 36 0.84 -18.70 -18.80
CA GLY A 36 1.96 -17.79 -18.57
C GLY A 36 1.48 -16.37 -18.25
N PHE A 37 0.47 -15.87 -18.97
CA PHE A 37 -0.14 -14.57 -18.71
C PHE A 37 -0.77 -14.49 -17.30
N PHE A 38 -1.54 -15.50 -16.89
CA PHE A 38 -2.17 -15.56 -15.57
C PHE A 38 -1.12 -15.58 -14.44
N ILE A 39 -0.05 -16.37 -14.58
CA ILE A 39 1.05 -16.42 -13.62
C ILE A 39 1.77 -15.05 -13.54
N MET A 40 2.08 -14.44 -14.69
CA MET A 40 2.73 -13.13 -14.74
C MET A 40 1.87 -12.03 -14.10
N MET A 41 0.57 -11.99 -14.37
CA MET A 41 -0.33 -11.03 -13.72
C MET A 41 -0.35 -11.21 -12.19
N GLY A 42 -0.36 -12.44 -11.71
CA GLY A 42 -0.27 -12.74 -10.28
C GLY A 42 1.00 -12.21 -9.63
N LEU A 43 2.16 -12.40 -10.27
CA LEU A 43 3.45 -11.89 -9.82
C LEU A 43 3.53 -10.36 -9.84
N VAL A 44 3.01 -9.72 -10.89
CA VAL A 44 2.96 -8.25 -11.00
C VAL A 44 2.10 -7.65 -9.88
N LEU A 45 0.95 -8.25 -9.59
CA LEU A 45 0.08 -7.83 -8.48
C LEU A 45 0.79 -7.95 -7.12
N TRP A 46 1.54 -9.04 -6.91
CA TRP A 46 2.35 -9.19 -5.70
C TRP A 46 3.45 -8.14 -5.61
N GLY A 47 4.18 -7.89 -6.71
CA GLY A 47 5.19 -6.84 -6.80
C GLY A 47 4.61 -5.46 -6.50
N ALA A 48 3.42 -5.15 -7.02
CA ALA A 48 2.71 -3.90 -6.75
C ALA A 48 2.31 -3.73 -5.28
N VAL A 49 1.86 -4.81 -4.62
CA VAL A 49 1.53 -4.78 -3.19
C VAL A 49 2.79 -4.54 -2.34
N VAL A 50 3.86 -5.30 -2.60
CA VAL A 50 5.13 -5.16 -1.85
C VAL A 50 5.74 -3.79 -2.09
N GLY A 51 5.78 -3.33 -3.35
CA GLY A 51 6.27 -2.00 -3.72
C GLY A 51 5.48 -0.88 -3.05
N SER A 52 4.14 -0.98 -3.03
CA SER A 52 3.28 -0.02 -2.33
C SER A 52 3.52 0.00 -0.82
N ALA A 53 3.72 -1.17 -0.20
CA ALA A 53 4.03 -1.26 1.22
C ALA A 53 5.39 -0.63 1.57
N LEU A 54 6.42 -0.89 0.77
CA LEU A 54 7.75 -0.29 0.93
C LEU A 54 7.71 1.23 0.71
N TYR A 55 6.98 1.69 -0.29
CA TYR A 55 6.77 3.12 -0.56
C TYR A 55 6.10 3.82 0.63
N LEU A 56 5.01 3.23 1.16
CA LEU A 56 4.33 3.76 2.34
C LEU A 56 5.22 3.74 3.59
N LYS A 57 6.07 2.71 3.75
CA LYS A 57 7.04 2.66 4.86
C LYS A 57 8.04 3.81 4.79
N LYS A 58 8.60 4.09 3.60
CA LYS A 58 9.50 5.24 3.39
C LYS A 58 8.80 6.58 3.66
N LYS A 59 7.56 6.74 3.17
CA LYS A 59 6.76 7.95 3.41
C LYS A 59 6.43 8.16 4.88
N ARG A 60 6.09 7.10 5.61
CA ARG A 60 5.88 7.15 7.06
C ARG A 60 7.13 7.63 7.78
N ALA A 61 8.29 7.04 7.47
CA ALA A 61 9.55 7.42 8.11
C ALA A 61 9.84 8.91 7.90
N LEU A 62 9.73 9.38 6.65
CA LEU A 62 9.89 10.80 6.33
C LEU A 62 8.87 11.70 7.07
N PHE A 63 7.61 11.27 7.13
CA PHE A 63 6.56 12.01 7.83
C PHE A 63 6.89 12.19 9.32
N ILE A 64 7.29 11.09 9.98
CA ILE A 64 7.67 11.11 11.40
C ILE A 64 8.90 11.98 11.60
N THR A 65 9.94 11.84 10.77
CA THR A 65 11.14 12.69 10.84
C THR A 65 10.78 14.17 10.74
N LEU A 66 9.94 14.56 9.78
CA LEU A 66 9.51 15.94 9.60
C LEU A 66 8.71 16.46 10.81
N PHE A 67 7.81 15.64 11.36
CA PHE A 67 7.07 15.97 12.58
C PHE A 67 8.03 16.21 13.75
N MET A 68 9.03 15.35 13.94
CA MET A 68 10.00 15.43 15.04
C MET A 68 10.95 16.63 14.91
N THR A 69 11.23 17.08 13.69
CA THR A 69 12.07 18.27 13.45
C THR A 69 11.31 19.59 13.59
N ASP A 70 9.98 19.57 13.57
CA ASP A 70 9.17 20.78 13.70
C ASP A 70 9.19 21.30 15.14
N GLU A 71 9.40 22.60 15.31
CA GLU A 71 9.38 23.23 16.63
C GLU A 71 7.99 23.28 17.26
N ALA A 72 6.94 23.40 16.43
CA ALA A 72 5.55 23.46 16.89
C ALA A 72 5.11 22.16 17.59
N THR A 73 5.79 21.05 17.33
CA THR A 73 5.49 19.73 17.91
C THR A 73 6.34 19.43 19.15
N LYS A 74 7.19 20.36 19.62
CA LYS A 74 7.93 20.21 20.89
C LYS A 74 7.02 20.20 22.12
N ILE A 75 5.78 20.66 21.97
CA ILE A 75 4.77 20.66 23.03
C ILE A 75 4.25 19.27 23.40
N TYR A 76 4.54 18.24 22.60
CA TYR A 76 4.10 16.88 22.86
C TYR A 76 5.16 16.14 23.69
N SER A 77 4.75 15.54 24.80
CA SER A 77 5.61 14.70 25.66
C SER A 77 6.04 13.40 24.96
N ASP A 78 5.11 12.71 24.30
CA ASP A 78 5.40 11.57 23.42
C ASP A 78 5.25 11.98 21.94
N ARG A 79 6.32 12.57 21.41
CA ARG A 79 6.37 13.09 20.04
C ARG A 79 6.31 11.98 18.99
N GLU A 80 6.90 10.82 19.26
CA GLU A 80 6.91 9.70 18.31
C GLU A 80 5.53 9.05 18.20
N GLY A 81 4.84 8.85 19.34
CA GLY A 81 3.45 8.40 19.39
C GLY A 81 2.50 9.37 18.68
N ALA A 82 2.64 10.68 18.95
CA ALA A 82 1.86 11.72 18.28
C ALA A 82 2.10 11.73 16.76
N ALA A 83 3.36 11.63 16.33
CA ALA A 83 3.72 11.57 14.91
C ALA A 83 3.11 10.34 14.21
N TYR A 84 3.11 9.19 14.89
CA TYR A 84 2.53 7.97 14.37
C TYR A 84 1.01 8.04 14.26
N GLU A 85 0.33 8.56 15.27
CA GLU A 85 -1.12 8.75 15.24
C GLU A 85 -1.53 9.72 14.14
N LEU A 86 -0.82 10.85 14.02
CA LEU A 86 -1.05 11.80 12.95
C LEU A 86 -0.86 11.16 11.57
N TRP A 87 0.20 10.37 11.39
CA TRP A 87 0.42 9.63 10.15
C TRP A 87 -0.75 8.70 9.82
N LEU A 88 -1.31 7.98 10.80
CA LEU A 88 -2.46 7.09 10.58
C LEU A 88 -3.71 7.87 10.16
N LEU A 89 -3.98 9.00 10.80
CA LEU A 89 -5.12 9.87 10.47
C LEU A 89 -5.00 10.43 9.06
N VAL A 90 -3.84 10.98 8.71
CA VAL A 90 -3.55 11.53 7.38
C VAL A 90 -3.60 10.43 6.32
N LYS A 91 -2.99 9.27 6.58
CA LYS A 91 -3.04 8.12 5.67
C LYS A 91 -4.49 7.71 5.40
N LYS A 92 -5.31 7.55 6.44
CA LYS A 92 -6.72 7.17 6.28
C LYS A 92 -7.50 8.21 5.46
N PHE A 93 -7.31 9.49 5.75
CA PHE A 93 -7.93 10.57 4.98
C PHE A 93 -7.53 10.52 3.49
N THR A 94 -6.24 10.41 3.20
CA THR A 94 -5.75 10.36 1.81
C THR A 94 -6.16 9.10 1.05
N GLN A 95 -6.48 8.01 1.75
CA GLN A 95 -7.01 6.79 1.15
C GLN A 95 -8.49 6.90 0.77
N THR A 96 -9.25 7.75 1.46
CA THR A 96 -10.66 8.03 1.14
C THR A 96 -10.82 9.11 0.09
N GLU A 97 -9.77 9.89 -0.16
CA GLU A 97 -9.77 10.95 -1.15
C GLU A 97 -9.58 10.42 -2.58
N PRO A 98 -10.15 11.12 -3.60
CA PRO A 98 -9.87 10.81 -4.99
C PRO A 98 -8.38 10.91 -5.31
N MET A 99 -7.90 10.15 -6.30
CA MET A 99 -6.49 10.15 -6.72
C MET A 99 -5.97 11.56 -7.08
N TRP A 100 -6.85 12.41 -7.63
CA TRP A 100 -6.62 13.79 -8.04
C TRP A 100 -6.65 14.80 -6.88
N SER A 101 -6.89 14.35 -5.65
CA SER A 101 -6.94 15.22 -4.49
C SER A 101 -5.60 15.92 -4.28
N LYS A 102 -5.68 17.21 -3.95
CA LYS A 102 -4.54 18.04 -3.55
C LYS A 102 -3.92 17.56 -2.23
N TYR A 103 -4.68 16.82 -1.42
CA TYR A 103 -4.22 16.31 -0.13
C TYR A 103 -3.32 15.09 -0.32
N LYS A 104 -2.06 15.22 0.11
CA LYS A 104 -1.05 14.16 0.04
C LYS A 104 -0.62 13.72 1.45
N PRO A 105 -0.19 12.45 1.64
CA PRO A 105 0.25 11.94 2.93
C PRO A 105 1.68 12.42 3.22
N VAL A 106 1.83 13.73 3.42
CA VAL A 106 3.08 14.42 3.72
C VAL A 106 2.83 15.33 4.90
N TYR A 107 3.77 15.39 5.84
CA TYR A 107 3.65 16.25 7.00
C TYR A 107 3.62 17.73 6.59
N ASN A 108 2.72 18.49 7.19
CA ASN A 108 2.64 19.94 7.08
C ASN A 108 1.84 20.52 8.26
N GLY A 109 1.94 21.83 8.48
CA GLY A 109 1.21 22.52 9.55
C GLY A 109 -0.32 22.39 9.44
N TYR A 110 -0.88 22.21 8.24
CA TYR A 110 -2.31 21.98 8.04
C TYR A 110 -2.77 20.67 8.71
N TRP A 111 -2.04 19.57 8.55
CA TRP A 111 -2.39 18.30 9.19
C TRP A 111 -2.27 18.38 10.71
N LEU A 112 -1.24 19.06 11.19
CA LEU A 112 -1.05 19.30 12.62
C LEU A 112 -2.24 20.06 13.21
N GLN A 113 -2.69 21.13 12.54
CA GLN A 113 -3.84 21.92 12.98
C GLN A 113 -5.16 21.15 12.86
N LYS A 114 -5.36 20.42 11.76
CA LYS A 114 -6.60 19.67 11.48
C LYS A 114 -6.88 18.58 12.53
N TYR A 115 -5.82 17.95 13.05
CA TYR A 115 -5.92 16.83 14.00
C TYR A 115 -5.36 17.19 15.38
N ALA A 116 -5.23 18.47 15.72
CA ALA A 116 -4.69 18.91 16.99
C ALA A 116 -5.48 18.36 18.20
N ASP A 117 -6.81 18.27 18.07
CA ASP A 117 -7.72 17.67 19.08
C ASP A 117 -7.40 16.20 19.33
N LYS A 118 -7.07 15.44 18.28
CA LYS A 118 -6.71 14.02 18.40
C LYS A 118 -5.33 13.81 19.02
N LEU A 119 -4.46 14.81 18.90
CA LEU A 119 -3.10 14.76 19.43
C LEU A 119 -2.99 15.30 20.85
N GLU A 120 -4.06 15.87 21.42
CA GLU A 120 -4.03 16.51 22.74
C GLU A 120 -3.60 15.57 23.86
N LYS A 121 -3.97 14.29 23.77
CA LYS A 121 -3.55 13.23 24.72
C LYS A 121 -2.03 12.98 24.77
N TYR A 122 -1.27 13.51 23.80
CA TYR A 122 0.18 13.40 23.72
C TYR A 122 0.90 14.68 24.17
N ARG A 123 0.17 15.75 24.53
CA ARG A 123 0.76 16.94 25.15
C ARG A 123 1.17 16.58 26.57
#